data_AF-A0A502G440-F1
#
_entry.id   AF-A0A502G440-F1
#
_cell.length_a   1.000
_cell.length_b   1.000
_cell.length_c   1.000
_cell.angle_alpha   90.00
_cell.angle_beta   90.00
_cell.angle_gamma   90.00
#
_symmetry.space_group_name_H-M   'P 1'
#
loop_
_entity.id
_entity.type
_entity.pdbx_description
1 polymer ?
#
loop_
_entity_poly.entity_id
_entity_poly.type
_entity_poly.pdbx_seq_one_letter_code
_entity_poly.pdbx_strand_id
1 'polypeptide(L)'
;MMIAHNKGLTSTYNRFHDPDEQAPDILRLRELHHAMDRVVLRAYGWDDLVETAAPEFLTADTEPEHRYQERLFWPAPFRDEVLARLLALNAERAANERARGLAPAPNAEELDEV
;
A
#
# COMPACT_ATOMS: atom_id res chain seq x y z
N MET A 1 -13.38 -11.48 15.82
CA MET A 1 -13.41 -11.45 14.34
C MET A 1 -13.00 -12.80 13.73
N MET A 2 -11.75 -13.28 13.81
CA MET A 2 -11.37 -14.57 13.19
C MET A 2 -11.86 -15.82 13.94
N ILE A 3 -11.84 -15.78 15.28
CA ILE A 3 -12.24 -16.93 16.12
C ILE A 3 -13.77 -17.12 16.17
N ALA A 4 -14.54 -16.04 15.95
CA ALA A 4 -15.99 -16.06 16.08
C ALA A 4 -16.74 -16.65 14.86
N HIS A 5 -16.10 -16.70 13.69
CA HIS A 5 -16.78 -17.05 12.44
C HIS A 5 -16.23 -18.28 11.71
N ASN A 6 -15.18 -18.92 12.22
CA ASN A 6 -14.56 -20.10 11.59
C ASN A 6 -14.26 -19.91 10.08
N LYS A 7 -14.00 -18.66 9.67
CA LYS A 7 -13.71 -18.26 8.28
C LYS A 7 -12.22 -18.03 8.13
N GLY A 8 -11.65 -18.58 7.06
CA GLY A 8 -10.25 -18.34 6.70
C GLY A 8 -9.97 -16.88 6.31
N LEU A 9 -8.68 -16.49 6.33
CA LEU A 9 -8.22 -15.14 5.96
C LEU A 9 -8.73 -14.71 4.59
N THR A 10 -8.63 -15.59 3.58
CA THR A 10 -9.10 -15.32 2.22
C THR A 10 -10.59 -14.97 2.18
N SER A 11 -11.45 -15.70 2.90
CA SER A 11 -12.88 -15.42 2.92
C SER A 11 -13.19 -14.07 3.59
N THR A 12 -12.44 -13.73 4.64
CA THR A 12 -12.59 -12.42 5.30
C THR A 12 -12.12 -11.28 4.40
N TYR A 13 -11.05 -11.50 3.64
CA TYR A 13 -10.47 -10.50 2.75
C TYR A 13 -11.31 -10.26 1.49
N ASN A 14 -11.97 -11.30 0.97
CA ASN A 14 -12.95 -11.12 -0.10
C ASN A 14 -14.11 -10.22 0.34
N ARG A 15 -14.65 -10.45 1.55
CA ARG A 15 -15.68 -9.59 2.16
C ARG A 15 -15.18 -8.17 2.38
N PHE A 16 -13.91 -8.01 2.77
CA PHE A 16 -13.29 -6.70 2.95
C PHE A 16 -13.29 -5.88 1.65
N HIS A 17 -13.11 -6.52 0.49
CA HIS A 17 -13.12 -5.87 -0.81
C HIS A 17 -14.49 -5.72 -1.47
N ASP A 18 -15.53 -6.34 -0.93
CA ASP A 18 -16.88 -6.28 -1.47
C ASP A 18 -17.59 -4.96 -1.11
N PRO A 19 -17.91 -4.07 -2.07
CA PRO A 19 -18.56 -2.78 -1.78
C PRO A 19 -19.95 -2.93 -1.14
N ASP A 20 -20.64 -4.05 -1.36
CA ASP A 20 -21.98 -4.30 -0.84
C ASP A 20 -21.98 -4.92 0.56
N GLU A 21 -20.80 -5.26 1.10
CA GLU A 21 -20.66 -5.82 2.44
C GLU A 21 -20.84 -4.74 3.52
N GLN A 22 -21.86 -4.93 4.36
CA GLN A 22 -22.30 -4.00 5.41
C GLN A 22 -22.18 -4.59 6.81
N ALA A 23 -21.61 -5.78 6.97
CA ALA A 23 -21.45 -6.37 8.29
C ALA A 23 -20.56 -5.48 9.18
N PRO A 24 -20.97 -5.17 10.43
CA PRO A 24 -20.25 -4.25 11.30
C PRO A 24 -18.79 -4.64 11.57
N ASP A 25 -18.49 -5.93 11.54
CA ASP A 25 -17.13 -6.44 11.68
C ASP A 25 -16.21 -6.05 10.53
N ILE A 26 -16.72 -6.11 9.31
CA ILE A 26 -15.99 -5.75 8.09
C ILE A 26 -15.84 -4.23 7.99
N LEU A 27 -16.89 -3.47 8.28
CA LEU A 27 -16.80 -2.01 8.33
C LEU A 27 -15.75 -1.55 9.34
N ARG A 28 -15.76 -2.14 10.55
CA ARG A 28 -14.74 -1.86 11.56
C ARG A 28 -13.33 -2.24 11.10
N LEU A 29 -13.19 -3.34 10.37
CA LEU A 29 -11.90 -3.74 9.81
C LEU A 29 -11.39 -2.71 8.78
N ARG A 30 -12.26 -2.18 7.91
CA ARG A 30 -11.93 -1.12 6.94
C ARG A 30 -11.47 0.16 7.63
N GLU A 31 -12.20 0.60 8.65
CA GLU A 31 -11.80 1.77 9.46
C GLU A 31 -10.43 1.59 10.10
N LEU A 32 -10.18 0.42 10.70
CA LEU A 32 -8.89 0.12 11.33
C LEU A 32 -7.75 0.08 10.32
N HIS A 33 -8.00 -0.45 9.11
CA HIS A 33 -7.01 -0.47 8.03
C HIS A 33 -6.64 0.97 7.61
N HIS A 34 -7.64 1.80 7.34
CA HIS A 34 -7.42 3.20 6.99
C HIS A 34 -6.71 3.99 8.12
N ALA A 35 -7.08 3.74 9.38
CA ALA A 35 -6.39 4.36 10.51
C ALA A 35 -4.92 3.93 10.62
N MET A 36 -4.64 2.65 10.38
CA MET A 36 -3.28 2.12 10.36
C MET A 36 -2.46 2.76 9.25
N ASP A 37 -3.02 2.85 8.04
CA ASP A 37 -2.38 3.48 6.89
C ASP A 37 -1.95 4.92 7.18
N ARG A 38 -2.85 5.72 7.78
CA ARG A 38 -2.54 7.10 8.20
C ARG A 38 -1.41 7.16 9.23
N VAL A 39 -1.36 6.23 10.18
CA VAL A 39 -0.28 6.17 11.17
C VAL A 39 1.04 5.80 10.51
N VAL A 40 1.04 4.87 9.56
CA VAL A 40 2.25 4.50 8.79
C VAL A 40 2.77 5.71 8.01
N LEU A 41 1.91 6.41 7.27
CA LEU A 41 2.31 7.61 6.52
C LEU A 41 2.92 8.69 7.44
N ARG A 42 2.33 8.93 8.62
CA ARG A 42 2.91 9.83 9.63
C ARG A 42 4.27 9.36 10.15
N ALA A 43 4.46 8.06 10.34
CA ALA A 43 5.73 7.51 10.81
C ALA A 43 6.87 7.71 9.80
N TYR A 44 6.54 7.79 8.50
CA TYR A 44 7.49 8.21 7.45
C TYR A 44 7.67 9.73 7.35
N GLY A 45 6.92 10.52 8.13
CA GLY A 45 6.93 11.98 8.07
C GLY A 45 6.16 12.57 6.88
N TRP A 46 5.24 11.80 6.30
CA TRP A 46 4.44 12.22 5.13
C TRP A 46 3.06 12.74 5.55
N ASP A 47 3.04 13.72 6.45
CA ASP A 47 1.80 14.31 6.99
C ASP A 47 0.92 14.94 5.89
N ASP A 48 1.51 15.35 4.77
CA ASP A 48 0.80 15.91 3.62
C ASP A 48 -0.03 14.85 2.86
N LEU A 49 0.39 13.58 2.86
CA LEU A 49 -0.36 12.48 2.24
C LEU A 49 -1.46 11.94 3.16
N VAL A 50 -1.35 12.14 4.47
CA VAL A 50 -2.28 11.58 5.45
C VAL A 50 -3.71 12.07 5.27
N GLU A 51 -3.87 13.31 4.82
CA GLU A 51 -5.18 13.94 4.62
C GLU A 51 -5.84 13.51 3.31
N THR A 52 -5.06 13.01 2.35
CA THR A 52 -5.53 12.51 1.04
C THR A 52 -5.53 10.98 0.95
N ALA A 53 -5.11 10.28 2.00
CA ALA A 53 -5.01 8.82 2.07
C ALA A 53 -6.37 8.12 2.16
N ALA A 54 -7.20 8.25 1.12
CA ALA A 54 -8.52 7.64 1.05
C ALA A 54 -8.47 6.35 0.20
N PRO A 55 -8.76 5.17 0.77
CA PRO A 55 -8.98 3.96 -0.02
C PRO A 55 -10.32 4.04 -0.75
N GLU A 56 -10.35 3.57 -1.99
CA GLU A 56 -11.52 3.55 -2.86
C GLU A 56 -11.76 2.13 -3.39
N PHE A 57 -13.00 1.81 -3.75
CA PHE A 57 -13.30 0.56 -4.44
C PHE A 57 -12.91 0.72 -5.91
N LEU A 58 -11.78 0.12 -6.27
CA LEU A 58 -11.24 0.21 -7.62
C LEU A 58 -12.04 -0.68 -8.57
N THR A 59 -12.55 -0.10 -9.65
CA THR A 59 -13.26 -0.82 -10.70
C THR A 59 -12.44 -0.85 -11.98
N ALA A 60 -12.90 -1.61 -12.98
CA ALA A 60 -12.28 -1.61 -14.30
C ALA A 60 -12.30 -0.21 -14.98
N ASP A 61 -13.21 0.68 -14.56
CA ASP A 61 -13.31 2.05 -15.09
C ASP A 61 -12.30 3.01 -14.45
N THR A 62 -11.96 2.79 -13.17
CA THR A 62 -11.09 3.68 -12.39
C THR A 62 -9.65 3.18 -12.31
N GLU A 63 -9.41 1.90 -12.57
CA GLU A 63 -8.10 1.26 -12.44
C GLU A 63 -7.80 0.39 -13.67
N PRO A 64 -6.90 0.84 -14.56
CA PRO A 64 -6.53 0.07 -15.75
C PRO A 64 -5.77 -1.22 -15.40
N GLU A 65 -5.12 -1.30 -14.24
CA GLU A 65 -4.36 -2.48 -13.87
C GLU A 65 -5.26 -3.54 -13.20
N HIS A 66 -5.52 -4.63 -13.94
CA HIS A 66 -6.34 -5.76 -13.48
C HIS A 66 -5.97 -6.32 -12.11
N ARG A 67 -4.71 -6.20 -11.68
CA ARG A 67 -4.25 -6.64 -10.34
C ARG A 67 -5.01 -5.95 -9.20
N TYR A 68 -5.40 -4.70 -9.39
CA TYR A 68 -5.98 -3.85 -8.36
C TYR A 68 -7.49 -3.65 -8.52
N GLN A 69 -8.07 -4.07 -9.63
CA GLN A 69 -9.52 -4.07 -9.85
C GLN A 69 -10.24 -4.94 -8.80
N GLU A 70 -11.47 -4.56 -8.47
CA GLU A 70 -12.35 -5.19 -7.48
C GLU A 70 -11.75 -5.22 -6.06
N ARG A 71 -10.90 -4.23 -5.74
CA ARG A 71 -10.29 -4.10 -4.42
C ARG A 71 -10.54 -2.73 -3.83
N LEU A 72 -10.82 -2.73 -2.53
CA LEU A 72 -10.70 -1.54 -1.71
C LEU A 72 -9.21 -1.22 -1.50
N PHE A 73 -8.69 -0.23 -2.22
CA PHE A 73 -7.28 0.16 -2.17
C PHE A 73 -7.08 1.61 -2.62
N TRP A 74 -5.85 2.13 -2.54
CA TRP A 74 -5.55 3.48 -3.00
C TRP A 74 -5.59 3.61 -4.52
N PRO A 75 -6.14 4.71 -5.04
CA PRO A 75 -6.14 4.98 -6.48
C PRO A 75 -4.71 5.17 -7.00
N ALA A 76 -4.51 4.90 -8.29
CA ALA A 76 -3.19 4.90 -8.92
C ALA A 76 -2.36 6.17 -8.63
N PRO A 77 -2.89 7.40 -8.76
CA PRO A 77 -2.10 8.61 -8.50
C PRO A 77 -1.55 8.69 -7.07
N PHE A 78 -2.33 8.25 -6.08
CA PHE A 78 -1.88 8.25 -4.69
C PHE A 78 -0.81 7.18 -4.45
N ARG A 79 -1.04 5.98 -5.01
CA ARG A 79 -0.09 4.86 -4.94
C ARG A 79 1.25 5.23 -5.59
N ASP A 80 1.23 5.92 -6.72
CA ASP A 80 2.43 6.33 -7.45
C ASP A 80 3.25 7.36 -6.66
N GLU A 81 2.60 8.31 -6.02
CA GLU A 81 3.26 9.29 -5.13
C GLU A 81 3.93 8.59 -3.93
N VAL A 82 3.23 7.65 -3.29
CA VAL A 82 3.80 6.84 -2.19
C VAL A 82 5.00 6.03 -2.69
N LEU A 83 4.88 5.39 -3.86
CA LEU A 83 5.95 4.60 -4.45
C LEU A 83 7.17 5.46 -4.81
N ALA A 84 6.97 6.64 -5.37
CA ALA A 84 8.04 7.58 -5.71
C ALA A 84 8.84 7.99 -4.46
N ARG A 85 8.16 8.29 -3.35
CA ARG A 85 8.82 8.62 -2.07
C ARG A 85 9.58 7.44 -1.48
N LEU A 86 9.03 6.23 -1.57
CA LEU A 86 9.73 5.02 -1.13
C LEU A 86 11.00 4.77 -1.95
N LEU A 87 10.94 4.96 -3.26
CA LEU A 87 12.11 4.81 -4.14
C LEU A 87 13.19 5.84 -3.82
N ALA A 88 12.82 7.11 -3.60
CA ALA A 88 13.75 8.16 -3.19
C ALA A 88 14.42 7.83 -1.85
N LEU A 89 13.64 7.45 -0.83
CA LEU A 89 14.17 7.07 0.48
C LEU A 89 15.08 5.84 0.41
N ASN A 90 14.73 4.87 -0.45
CA ASN A 90 15.57 3.70 -0.66
C ASN A 90 16.90 4.07 -1.34
N ALA A 91 16.89 4.97 -2.32
CA ALA A 91 18.11 5.45 -2.98
C ALA A 91 19.05 6.16 -1.98
N GLU A 92 18.50 6.98 -1.08
CA GLU A 92 19.26 7.62 0.01
C GLU A 92 19.88 6.59 0.96
N ARG A 93 19.10 5.59 1.37
CA ARG A 93 19.60 4.49 2.23
C ARG A 93 20.70 3.70 1.54
N ALA A 94 20.52 3.32 0.28
CA ALA A 94 21.53 2.63 -0.50
C ALA A 94 22.81 3.46 -0.68
N ALA A 95 22.71 4.79 -0.84
CA ALA A 95 23.88 5.67 -0.86
C ALA A 95 24.60 5.69 0.50
N ASN A 96 23.86 5.78 1.60
CA ASN A 96 24.41 5.74 2.96
C ASN A 96 25.05 4.39 3.30
N GLU A 97 24.46 3.27 2.87
CA GLU A 97 25.00 1.93 3.06
C GLU A 97 26.28 1.73 2.24
N ARG A 98 26.32 2.21 0.99
CA ARG A 98 27.54 2.22 0.16
C ARG A 98 28.64 3.05 0.81
N ALA A 99 28.32 4.24 1.33
CA ALA A 99 29.29 5.08 2.04
C ALA A 99 29.84 4.41 3.31
N ARG A 100 29.06 3.52 3.94
CA ARG A 100 29.47 2.75 5.12
C ARG A 100 30.10 1.40 4.77
N GLY A 101 30.14 1.00 3.50
CA GLY A 101 30.65 -0.29 3.04
C GLY A 101 29.76 -1.49 3.40
N LEU A 102 28.48 -1.26 3.70
CA LEU A 102 27.51 -2.32 4.07
C LEU A 102 26.71 -2.87 2.88
N ALA A 103 26.79 -2.25 1.70
CA ALA A 103 26.08 -2.70 0.50
C ALA A 103 27.05 -3.19 -0.60
N PRO A 104 26.71 -4.30 -1.31
CA PRO A 104 27.46 -4.72 -2.48
C PRO A 104 27.37 -3.64 -3.58
N ALA A 105 28.42 -3.52 -4.39
CA ALA A 105 28.40 -2.65 -5.57
C ALA A 105 27.27 -3.11 -6.52
N PRO A 106 26.57 -2.19 -7.21
CA PRO A 106 25.60 -2.58 -8.24
C PRO A 106 26.31 -3.44 -9.29
N ASN A 107 25.62 -4.48 -9.78
CA ASN A 107 26.14 -5.28 -10.87
C ASN A 107 26.32 -4.39 -12.09
N ALA A 108 27.48 -4.49 -12.76
CA ALA A 108 27.83 -3.67 -13.91
C ALA A 108 26.88 -3.82 -15.12
N GLU A 109 25.96 -4.78 -15.08
CA GLU A 109 24.94 -5.02 -16.12
C GLU A 109 23.72 -4.08 -16.01
N GLU A 110 23.48 -3.41 -14.87
CA GLU A 110 22.32 -2.53 -14.68
C GLU A 110 22.52 -1.09 -15.22
N LEU A 111 23.71 -0.75 -15.72
CA LEU A 111 24.05 0.61 -16.19
C LEU A 111 23.97 0.78 -17.72
N ASP A 112 23.71 -0.30 -18.47
CA ASP A 112 23.61 -0.28 -19.94
C ASP A 112 22.15 -0.18 -20.47
N GLU A 113 21.14 -0.13 -19.59
CA GLU A 113 19.73 0.07 -19.97
C GLU A 113 19.14 1.37 -19.38
N VAL A 114 19.66 2.53 -19.80
CA VAL A 114 18.99 3.84 -19.68
C VAL A 114 19.14 4.65 -20.96
#